data_AF-A0A2M6YA72-F1
#
_entry.id   AF-A0A2M6YA72-F1
#
_cell.length_a   1.000
_cell.length_b   1.000
_cell.length_c   1.000
_cell.angle_alpha   90.00
_cell.angle_beta   90.00
_cell.angle_gamma   90.00
#
_symmetry.space_group_name_H-M   'P 1'
#
loop_
_entity.id
_entity.type
_entity.pdbx_description
1 polymer ?
#
loop_
_entity_poly.entity_id
_entity_poly.type
_entity_poly.pdbx_seq_one_letter_code
_entity_poly.pdbx_strand_id
1 'polypeptide(L)'
;MIKKINAKMRIPAAHICIFFAAQDSRNKPYYKPNFDNHYDLQGFYVNLSQSVLPSPWPDEVNCSLGNFYEHFIWISKRICEGEDIHFAWVYSHELQHLKQNLKNPFLLIVAQLLDCIEYKDRYTEIPTEFECELEAKKTVIDIWDKDKCDSYLRKMMADGCDNKKRCRNLLKLNIMAKFDVEEEIKQFICTDKDKFKQFQKQMQDNGCTDYSIDIDKLCSCKDPHTAIISAVKKIALNGVVY
;
A
#
# COMPACT_ATOMS: atom_id res chain seq x y z
N MET A 1 4.80 16.55 -14.53
CA MET A 1 3.84 15.64 -13.88
C MET A 1 4.13 15.46 -12.39
N ILE A 2 5.27 14.87 -11.99
CA ILE A 2 5.65 14.61 -10.58
C ILE A 2 5.43 15.82 -9.65
N LYS A 3 5.94 17.01 -10.01
CA LYS A 3 5.74 18.23 -9.19
C LYS A 3 4.26 18.56 -8.94
N LYS A 4 3.37 18.34 -9.93
CA LYS A 4 1.93 18.56 -9.79
C LYS A 4 1.31 17.56 -8.81
N ILE A 5 1.70 16.28 -8.94
CA ILE A 5 1.22 15.20 -8.06
C ILE A 5 1.68 15.46 -6.61
N ASN A 6 2.98 15.73 -6.38
CA ASN A 6 3.51 16.00 -5.05
C ASN A 6 2.83 17.19 -4.38
N ALA A 7 2.61 18.28 -5.12
CA ALA A 7 1.93 19.47 -4.62
C ALA A 7 0.46 19.17 -4.22
N LYS A 8 -0.25 18.41 -5.05
CA LYS A 8 -1.65 18.00 -4.76
C LYS A 8 -1.73 17.08 -3.55
N MET A 9 -0.83 16.10 -3.48
CA MET A 9 -0.81 15.11 -2.40
C MET A 9 -0.23 15.66 -1.09
N ARG A 10 0.39 16.86 -1.11
CA ARG A 10 0.99 17.54 0.06
C ARG A 10 2.04 16.68 0.78
N ILE A 11 2.89 16.03 0.00
CA ILE A 11 3.90 15.11 0.51
C ILE A 11 5.01 15.89 1.23
N PRO A 12 5.36 15.57 2.48
CA PRO A 12 6.49 16.19 3.14
C PRO A 12 7.80 15.81 2.43
N ALA A 13 8.82 16.67 2.50
CA ALA A 13 10.08 16.43 1.78
C ALA A 13 11.12 15.66 2.61
N ALA A 14 10.96 15.57 3.93
CA ALA A 14 11.96 15.00 4.82
C ALA A 14 11.81 13.48 4.97
N HIS A 15 12.94 12.78 5.11
CA HIS A 15 13.04 11.34 5.41
C HIS A 15 12.34 10.40 4.41
N ILE A 16 12.06 10.87 3.20
CA ILE A 16 11.44 10.09 2.12
C ILE A 16 12.44 9.97 0.96
N CYS A 17 12.66 8.74 0.51
CA CYS A 17 13.37 8.44 -0.72
C CYS A 17 12.39 7.92 -1.76
N ILE A 18 12.36 8.57 -2.94
CA ILE A 18 11.56 8.14 -4.09
C ILE A 18 12.53 7.74 -5.19
N PHE A 19 12.47 6.49 -5.61
CA PHE A 19 13.35 5.91 -6.61
C PHE A 19 12.56 5.48 -7.85
N PHE A 20 13.01 5.96 -9.01
CA PHE A 20 12.50 5.56 -10.32
C PHE A 20 13.53 4.63 -10.96
N ALA A 21 13.16 3.37 -11.16
CA ALA A 21 14.11 2.36 -11.64
C ALA A 21 14.54 2.65 -13.08
N ALA A 22 15.85 2.55 -13.33
CA ALA A 22 16.44 2.75 -14.66
C ALA A 22 16.57 1.43 -15.45
N GLN A 23 16.45 0.27 -14.78
CA GLN A 23 16.57 -1.05 -15.40
C GLN A 23 15.43 -1.96 -14.94
N ASP A 24 15.02 -2.87 -15.82
CA ASP A 24 14.17 -4.00 -15.43
C ASP A 24 15.02 -5.00 -14.64
N SER A 25 14.52 -5.47 -13.49
CA SER A 25 15.29 -6.41 -12.64
C SER A 25 15.59 -7.72 -13.38
N ARG A 26 14.77 -8.08 -14.38
CA ARG A 26 14.93 -9.24 -15.28
C ARG A 26 16.20 -9.25 -16.14
N ASN A 27 16.90 -8.13 -16.36
CA ASN A 27 18.05 -8.06 -17.29
C ASN A 27 19.43 -8.18 -16.60
N LYS A 28 19.49 -8.64 -15.34
CA LYS A 28 20.76 -8.79 -14.60
C LYS A 28 21.25 -10.26 -14.60
N PRO A 29 22.54 -10.53 -14.89
CA PRO A 29 23.09 -11.89 -15.03
C PRO A 29 23.12 -12.73 -13.74
N TYR A 30 22.92 -12.12 -12.56
CA TYR A 30 22.90 -12.80 -11.26
C TYR A 30 21.52 -12.79 -10.60
N TYR A 31 20.52 -12.19 -11.24
CA TYR A 31 19.16 -12.18 -10.75
C TYR A 31 18.56 -13.58 -10.96
N LYS A 32 18.24 -14.27 -9.86
CA LYS A 32 17.38 -15.45 -9.90
C LYS A 32 15.95 -14.93 -9.77
N PRO A 33 15.20 -14.77 -10.88
CA PRO A 33 13.80 -14.40 -10.80
C PRO A 33 13.09 -15.46 -9.97
N ASN A 34 12.65 -15.09 -8.77
CA ASN A 34 11.57 -15.82 -8.16
C ASN A 34 10.38 -15.55 -9.09
N PHE A 35 9.81 -16.57 -9.71
CA PHE A 35 8.83 -16.42 -10.79
C PHE A 35 7.52 -15.69 -10.38
N ASP A 36 7.43 -15.29 -9.11
CA ASP A 36 6.37 -14.47 -8.50
C ASP A 36 6.78 -13.00 -8.22
N ASN A 37 7.89 -12.49 -8.78
CA ASN A 37 8.36 -11.12 -8.47
C ASN A 37 7.46 -10.03 -9.10
N HIS A 38 6.38 -9.70 -8.40
CA HIS A 38 5.41 -8.63 -8.71
C HIS A 38 6.03 -7.23 -8.87
N TYR A 39 7.27 -7.02 -8.41
CA TYR A 39 7.96 -5.73 -8.44
C TYR A 39 8.21 -5.21 -9.86
N ASP A 40 8.48 -6.07 -10.84
CA ASP A 40 8.75 -5.63 -12.22
C ASP A 40 7.51 -5.10 -12.97
N LEU A 41 6.33 -5.18 -12.36
CA LEU A 41 5.06 -4.80 -12.98
C LEU A 41 4.47 -3.52 -12.39
N GLN A 42 4.94 -3.05 -11.22
CA GLN A 42 4.24 -2.03 -10.42
C GLN A 42 5.20 -1.03 -9.74
N GLY A 43 4.68 -0.28 -8.77
CA GLY A 43 5.44 0.44 -7.76
C GLY A 43 5.15 -0.15 -6.38
N PHE A 44 5.87 0.31 -5.35
CA PHE A 44 5.55 -0.01 -3.97
C PHE A 44 6.05 1.07 -3.00
N TYR A 45 5.36 1.17 -1.87
CA TYR A 45 5.76 1.92 -0.69
C TYR A 45 6.23 0.98 0.43
N VAL A 46 7.22 1.40 1.21
CA VAL A 46 7.63 0.74 2.45
C VAL A 46 8.05 1.75 3.52
N ASN A 47 7.72 1.45 4.79
CA ASN A 47 8.33 2.11 5.94
C ASN A 47 9.58 1.32 6.38
N LEU A 48 10.75 1.91 6.17
CA LEU A 48 12.06 1.34 6.46
C LEU A 48 12.32 1.15 7.97
N SER A 49 11.62 1.89 8.83
CA SER A 49 11.74 1.75 10.29
C SER A 49 10.91 0.59 10.86
N GLN A 50 9.91 0.10 10.12
CA GLN A 50 8.94 -0.89 10.60
C GLN A 50 9.07 -2.25 9.92
N SER A 51 9.67 -2.32 8.74
CA SER A 51 9.67 -3.53 7.92
C SER A 51 11.08 -4.07 7.70
N VAL A 52 11.22 -5.39 7.83
CA VAL A 52 12.29 -6.09 7.13
C VAL A 52 11.94 -6.00 5.66
N LEU A 53 12.82 -5.31 4.99
CA LEU A 53 12.77 -5.04 3.58
C LEU A 53 12.49 -6.34 2.76
N PRO A 54 11.37 -6.49 2.00
CA PRO A 54 11.07 -7.71 1.25
C PRO A 54 12.17 -8.12 0.28
N SER A 55 12.77 -9.28 0.52
CA SER A 55 13.79 -9.89 -0.34
C SER A 55 13.16 -10.79 -1.41
N PRO A 56 13.65 -10.79 -2.67
CA PRO A 56 14.82 -10.06 -3.16
C PRO A 56 14.51 -8.60 -3.55
N TRP A 57 15.42 -7.70 -3.19
CA TRP A 57 15.40 -6.29 -3.56
C TRP A 57 15.80 -6.08 -5.01
N PRO A 58 15.36 -4.99 -5.67
CA PRO A 58 16.12 -4.44 -6.77
C PRO A 58 17.52 -4.09 -6.24
N ASP A 59 18.59 -4.67 -6.80
CA ASP A 59 19.98 -4.48 -6.32
C ASP A 59 20.42 -3.00 -6.22
N GLU A 60 19.71 -2.09 -6.88
CA GLU A 60 19.89 -0.63 -6.82
C GLU A 60 19.53 -0.03 -5.45
N VAL A 61 18.76 -0.76 -4.65
CA VAL A 61 18.30 -0.35 -3.32
C VAL A 61 19.25 -0.96 -2.29
N ASN A 62 20.29 -0.20 -1.93
CA ASN A 62 21.30 -0.64 -0.97
C ASN A 62 20.73 -0.65 0.46
N CYS A 63 21.14 -1.64 1.28
CA CYS A 63 20.76 -1.80 2.69
C CYS A 63 21.02 -0.55 3.56
N SER A 64 21.85 0.39 3.09
CA SER A 64 22.15 1.64 3.79
C SER A 64 21.04 2.70 3.76
N LEU A 65 19.98 2.53 2.94
CA LEU A 65 18.92 3.53 2.82
C LEU A 65 18.15 3.76 4.12
N GLY A 66 17.96 2.72 4.94
CA GLY A 66 17.28 2.82 6.24
C GLY A 66 18.00 3.71 7.27
N ASN A 67 19.28 4.01 7.05
CA ASN A 67 20.04 4.92 7.93
C ASN A 67 19.72 6.40 7.67
N PHE A 68 19.16 6.73 6.50
CA PHE A 68 18.95 8.10 6.06
C PHE A 68 17.47 8.43 5.82
N TYR A 69 16.68 7.41 5.48
CA TYR A 69 15.28 7.55 5.11
C TYR A 69 14.43 6.62 5.98
N GLU A 70 13.27 7.13 6.40
CA GLU A 70 12.25 6.34 7.08
C GLU A 70 11.27 5.73 6.08
N HIS A 71 11.08 6.40 4.94
CA HIS A 71 10.11 6.01 3.93
C HIS A 71 10.78 5.82 2.58
N PHE A 72 10.37 4.78 1.87
CA PHE A 72 10.86 4.48 0.54
C PHE A 72 9.70 4.18 -0.41
N ILE A 73 9.74 4.82 -1.58
CA ILE A 73 8.83 4.54 -2.69
C ILE A 73 9.68 4.15 -3.87
N TRP A 74 9.36 3.01 -4.47
CA TRP A 74 10.01 2.52 -5.67
C TRP A 74 8.99 2.41 -6.79
N ILE A 75 9.36 2.89 -7.98
CA ILE A 75 8.54 2.81 -9.18
C ILE A 75 9.34 2.10 -10.27
N SER A 76 8.81 1.01 -10.82
CA SER A 76 9.50 0.25 -11.86
C SER A 76 9.72 1.06 -13.14
N LYS A 77 10.73 0.65 -13.90
CA LYS A 77 11.04 1.22 -15.21
C LYS A 77 9.84 1.13 -16.15
N ARG A 78 9.17 -0.03 -16.19
CA ARG A 78 7.96 -0.25 -17.00
C ARG A 78 6.87 0.79 -16.73
N ILE A 79 6.67 1.19 -15.47
CA ILE A 79 5.71 2.24 -15.11
C ILE A 79 6.23 3.62 -15.56
N CYS A 80 7.52 3.89 -15.39
CA CYS A 80 8.15 5.15 -15.83
C CYS A 80 8.12 5.37 -17.35
N GLU A 81 8.21 4.29 -18.14
CA GLU A 81 8.15 4.32 -19.60
C GLU A 81 6.73 4.10 -20.16
N GLY A 82 5.75 3.85 -19.27
CA GLY A 82 4.36 3.64 -19.64
C GLY A 82 3.63 4.92 -20.00
N GLU A 83 2.31 4.82 -20.18
CA GLU A 83 1.46 6.00 -20.39
C GLU A 83 1.51 6.93 -19.17
N ASP A 84 1.60 8.25 -19.38
CA ASP A 84 1.65 9.26 -18.30
C ASP A 84 0.52 9.08 -17.27
N ILE A 85 -0.67 8.70 -17.73
CA ILE A 85 -1.82 8.48 -16.86
C ILE A 85 -1.64 7.24 -15.97
N HIS A 86 -0.98 6.19 -16.47
CA HIS A 86 -0.64 5.00 -15.70
C HIS A 86 0.40 5.34 -14.63
N PHE A 87 1.46 6.04 -15.03
CA PHE A 87 2.49 6.52 -14.12
C PHE A 87 1.88 7.37 -13.00
N ALA A 88 1.05 8.36 -13.35
CA ALA A 88 0.43 9.24 -12.37
C ALA A 88 -0.48 8.47 -11.41
N TRP A 89 -1.20 7.47 -11.91
CA TRP A 89 -2.05 6.61 -11.09
C TRP A 89 -1.22 5.85 -10.05
N VAL A 90 -0.24 5.06 -10.50
CA VAL A 90 0.60 4.24 -9.62
C VAL A 90 1.36 5.10 -8.63
N TYR A 91 1.98 6.19 -9.10
CA TYR A 91 2.73 7.07 -8.22
C TYR A 91 1.84 7.74 -7.15
N SER A 92 0.62 8.14 -7.52
CA SER A 92 -0.32 8.72 -6.54
C SER A 92 -0.83 7.69 -5.53
N HIS A 93 -0.98 6.43 -5.96
CA HIS A 93 -1.35 5.31 -5.09
C HIS A 93 -0.26 5.08 -4.02
N GLU A 94 1.02 4.96 -4.41
CA GLU A 94 2.12 4.78 -3.45
C GLU A 94 2.29 5.99 -2.51
N LEU A 95 2.08 7.20 -3.02
CA LEU A 95 2.09 8.40 -2.20
C LEU A 95 0.96 8.41 -1.15
N GLN A 96 -0.17 7.77 -1.43
CA GLN A 96 -1.25 7.67 -0.46
C GLN A 96 -0.91 6.68 0.66
N HIS A 97 -0.20 5.58 0.38
CA HIS A 97 0.34 4.71 1.44
C HIS A 97 1.29 5.45 2.38
N LEU A 98 2.17 6.30 1.82
CA LEU A 98 3.01 7.18 2.63
C LEU A 98 2.17 8.09 3.53
N LYS A 99 1.13 8.74 2.99
CA LYS A 99 0.26 9.62 3.78
C LYS A 99 -0.51 8.87 4.88
N GLN A 100 -0.98 7.66 4.59
CA GLN A 100 -1.61 6.79 5.58
C GLN A 100 -0.63 6.50 6.72
N ASN A 101 0.61 6.11 6.40
CA ASN A 101 1.62 5.80 7.40
C ASN A 101 2.04 7.02 8.23
N LEU A 102 2.20 8.19 7.59
CA LEU A 102 2.46 9.46 8.29
C LEU A 102 1.31 9.89 9.19
N LYS A 103 0.06 9.61 8.79
CA LYS A 103 -1.12 9.88 9.62
C LYS A 103 -1.15 8.93 10.81
N ASN A 104 -0.98 7.64 10.56
CA ASN A 104 -1.01 6.59 11.58
C ASN A 104 -0.10 5.42 11.15
N PRO A 105 1.05 5.24 11.82
CA PRO A 105 2.08 4.30 11.39
C PRO A 105 1.66 2.83 11.52
N PHE A 106 0.53 2.56 12.18
CA PHE A 106 0.02 1.21 12.38
C PHE A 106 -1.04 0.81 11.34
N LEU A 107 -1.51 1.73 10.48
CA LEU A 107 -2.56 1.40 9.51
C LEU A 107 -2.17 0.28 8.57
N LEU A 108 -0.93 0.29 8.07
CA LEU A 108 -0.45 -0.73 7.15
C LEU A 108 -0.28 -2.09 7.84
N ILE A 109 0.10 -2.11 9.12
CA ILE A 109 0.19 -3.35 9.91
C ILE A 109 -1.20 -3.96 10.07
N VAL A 110 -2.20 -3.14 10.39
CA VAL A 110 -3.59 -3.60 10.51
C VAL A 110 -4.13 -4.06 9.15
N ALA A 111 -3.81 -3.35 8.07
CA ALA A 111 -4.20 -3.74 6.72
C ALA A 111 -3.57 -5.08 6.28
N GLN A 112 -2.31 -5.33 6.64
CA GLN A 112 -1.67 -6.63 6.40
C GLN A 112 -2.39 -7.77 7.15
N LEU A 113 -2.87 -7.53 8.38
CA LEU A 113 -3.72 -8.49 9.08
C LEU A 113 -5.03 -8.76 8.31
N LEU A 114 -5.66 -7.71 7.75
CA LEU A 114 -6.86 -7.86 6.91
C LEU A 114 -6.56 -8.74 5.67
N ASP A 115 -5.45 -8.47 4.97
CA ASP A 115 -5.04 -9.24 3.78
C ASP A 115 -4.79 -10.72 4.10
N CYS A 116 -4.28 -11.02 5.31
CA CYS A 116 -4.05 -12.39 5.74
C CYS A 116 -5.35 -13.17 6.05
N ILE A 117 -6.41 -12.47 6.45
CA ILE A 117 -7.70 -13.07 6.88
C ILE A 117 -8.69 -13.16 5.71
N GLU A 118 -8.57 -12.28 4.72
CA GLU A 118 -9.52 -12.15 3.63
C GLU A 118 -8.91 -12.27 2.22
N TYR A 119 -9.19 -13.42 1.61
CA TYR A 119 -9.58 -13.54 0.20
C TYR A 119 -8.56 -13.33 -0.94
N LYS A 120 -8.95 -13.97 -2.07
CA LYS A 120 -8.18 -14.19 -3.29
C LYS A 120 -8.22 -13.00 -4.29
N ASP A 121 -8.78 -11.84 -3.93
CA ASP A 121 -9.02 -10.70 -4.84
C ASP A 121 -8.75 -9.34 -4.14
N ARG A 122 -7.47 -8.92 -4.10
CA ARG A 122 -6.92 -8.10 -3.01
C ARG A 122 -7.02 -6.57 -3.13
N TYR A 123 -7.20 -5.99 -4.32
CA TYR A 123 -6.82 -4.58 -4.55
C TYR A 123 -7.85 -3.50 -4.17
N THR A 124 -9.14 -3.80 -4.00
CA THR A 124 -10.15 -2.77 -3.63
C THR A 124 -11.01 -3.15 -2.43
N GLU A 125 -10.70 -4.29 -1.81
CA GLU A 125 -11.50 -4.86 -0.71
C GLU A 125 -10.89 -4.50 0.65
N ILE A 126 -9.58 -4.21 0.70
CA ILE A 126 -8.89 -3.70 1.88
C ILE A 126 -9.07 -2.17 1.96
N PRO A 127 -9.53 -1.60 3.08
CA PRO A 127 -9.77 -0.16 3.21
C PRO A 127 -8.59 0.75 2.85
N THR A 128 -7.35 0.35 3.17
CA THR A 128 -6.14 1.13 2.83
C THR A 128 -5.92 1.19 1.32
N GLU A 129 -6.04 0.06 0.64
CA GLU A 129 -5.92 -0.03 -0.82
C GLU A 129 -7.04 0.74 -1.53
N PHE A 130 -8.27 0.64 -1.01
CA PHE A 130 -9.41 1.38 -1.53
C PHE A 130 -9.18 2.89 -1.46
N GLU A 131 -8.69 3.41 -0.32
CA GLU A 131 -8.37 4.83 -0.19
C GLU A 131 -7.24 5.24 -1.15
N CYS A 132 -6.20 4.41 -1.31
CA CYS A 132 -5.13 4.65 -2.27
C CYS A 132 -5.64 4.77 -3.71
N GLU A 133 -6.54 3.86 -4.11
CA GLU A 133 -7.19 3.90 -5.43
C GLU A 133 -8.11 5.12 -5.62
N LEU A 134 -8.85 5.48 -4.57
CA LEU A 134 -9.70 6.67 -4.56
C LEU A 134 -8.89 7.95 -4.76
N GLU A 135 -7.79 8.11 -4.03
CA GLU A 135 -6.92 9.29 -4.12
C GLU A 135 -6.11 9.31 -5.43
N ALA A 136 -5.68 8.15 -5.93
CA ALA A 136 -5.05 8.05 -7.25
C ALA A 136 -6.01 8.47 -8.36
N LYS A 137 -7.25 7.96 -8.34
CA LYS A 137 -8.28 8.33 -9.33
C LYS A 137 -8.59 9.82 -9.28
N LYS A 138 -8.78 10.40 -8.08
CA LYS A 138 -8.97 11.86 -7.90
C LYS A 138 -7.81 12.64 -8.51
N THR A 139 -6.57 12.19 -8.28
CA THR A 139 -5.37 12.86 -8.82
C THR A 139 -5.31 12.80 -10.33
N VAL A 140 -5.62 11.65 -10.92
CA VAL A 140 -5.65 11.49 -12.38
C VAL A 140 -6.75 12.34 -13.02
N ILE A 141 -7.96 12.35 -12.45
CA ILE A 141 -9.09 13.16 -12.94
C ILE A 141 -8.75 14.66 -12.88
N ASP A 142 -8.09 15.12 -11.82
CA ASP A 142 -7.72 16.53 -11.71
C ASP A 142 -6.68 16.96 -12.76
N ILE A 143 -5.84 16.05 -13.23
CA ILE A 143 -4.80 16.35 -14.22
C ILE A 143 -5.32 16.21 -15.65
N TRP A 144 -6.13 15.18 -15.93
CA TRP A 144 -6.54 14.80 -17.29
C TRP A 144 -8.04 14.82 -17.54
N ASP A 145 -8.88 15.20 -16.58
CA ASP A 145 -10.34 15.03 -16.61
C ASP A 145 -10.85 13.57 -16.48
N LYS A 146 -12.15 13.46 -16.20
CA LYS A 146 -12.82 12.19 -15.97
C LYS A 146 -12.92 11.34 -17.24
N ASP A 147 -13.09 11.96 -18.41
CA ASP A 147 -13.33 11.24 -19.65
C ASP A 147 -12.05 10.54 -20.12
N LYS A 148 -10.89 11.21 -20.00
CA LYS A 148 -9.60 10.57 -20.27
C LYS A 148 -9.28 9.46 -19.28
N CYS A 149 -9.54 9.69 -17.99
CA CYS A 149 -9.41 8.67 -16.94
C CYS A 149 -10.24 7.41 -17.25
N ASP A 150 -11.53 7.58 -17.56
CA ASP A 150 -12.43 6.46 -17.85
C ASP A 150 -12.07 5.78 -19.17
N SER A 151 -11.62 6.53 -20.18
CA SER A 151 -11.13 5.97 -21.45
C SER A 151 -9.92 5.06 -21.23
N TYR A 152 -8.96 5.51 -20.43
CA TYR A 152 -7.79 4.74 -20.05
C TYR A 152 -8.15 3.43 -19.32
N LEU A 153 -9.03 3.49 -18.32
CA LEU A 153 -9.49 2.29 -17.59
C LEU A 153 -10.21 1.30 -18.52
N ARG A 154 -11.02 1.78 -19.47
CA ARG A 154 -11.69 0.92 -20.46
C ARG A 154 -10.69 0.26 -21.41
N LYS A 155 -9.63 0.98 -21.81
CA LYS A 155 -8.53 0.43 -22.61
C LYS A 155 -7.82 -0.69 -21.85
N MET A 156 -7.43 -0.47 -20.60
CA MET A 156 -6.81 -1.50 -19.74
C MET A 156 -7.69 -2.74 -19.59
N MET A 157 -9.02 -2.57 -19.50
CA MET A 157 -9.97 -3.69 -19.47
C MET A 157 -10.01 -4.48 -20.78
N ALA A 158 -9.95 -3.79 -21.92
CA ALA A 158 -10.01 -4.40 -23.25
C ALA A 158 -8.75 -5.21 -23.57
N ASP A 159 -7.58 -4.73 -23.13
CA ASP A 159 -6.26 -5.33 -23.38
C ASP A 159 -6.04 -6.67 -22.64
N GLY A 160 -7.07 -7.19 -21.96
CA GLY A 160 -7.05 -8.56 -21.42
C GLY A 160 -6.29 -8.74 -20.11
N CYS A 161 -5.89 -7.66 -19.43
CA CYS A 161 -5.14 -7.79 -18.18
C CYS A 161 -5.96 -8.49 -17.07
N ASP A 162 -5.27 -9.21 -16.18
CA ASP A 162 -5.85 -9.85 -14.98
C ASP A 162 -6.58 -8.86 -14.04
N ASN A 163 -6.46 -7.54 -14.30
CA ASN A 163 -7.08 -6.47 -13.53
C ASN A 163 -8.46 -6.04 -14.06
N LYS A 164 -9.17 -6.84 -14.88
CA LYS A 164 -10.53 -6.50 -15.36
C LYS A 164 -11.52 -6.19 -14.22
N LYS A 165 -11.49 -6.96 -13.12
CA LYS A 165 -12.34 -6.72 -11.94
C LYS A 165 -11.98 -5.38 -11.29
N ARG A 166 -10.69 -5.14 -11.03
CA ARG A 166 -10.15 -3.89 -10.50
C ARG A 166 -10.57 -2.69 -11.34
N CYS A 167 -10.31 -2.69 -12.64
CA CYS A 167 -10.67 -1.57 -13.52
C CYS A 167 -12.20 -1.33 -13.56
N ARG A 168 -13.02 -2.38 -13.52
CA ARG A 168 -14.49 -2.25 -13.42
C ARG A 168 -14.91 -1.59 -12.11
N ASN A 169 -14.29 -1.95 -10.99
CA ASN A 169 -14.55 -1.34 -9.69
C ASN A 169 -14.13 0.14 -9.71
N LEU A 170 -12.94 0.43 -10.26
CA LEU A 170 -12.42 1.78 -10.42
C LEU A 170 -13.36 2.65 -11.26
N LEU A 171 -13.93 2.17 -12.36
CA LEU A 171 -14.90 2.92 -13.16
C LEU A 171 -16.17 3.29 -12.37
N LYS A 172 -16.63 2.43 -11.46
CA LYS A 172 -17.81 2.66 -10.61
C LYS A 172 -17.53 3.50 -9.37
N LEU A 173 -16.26 3.71 -9.05
CA LEU A 173 -15.83 4.38 -7.83
C LEU A 173 -16.31 5.84 -7.79
N ASN A 174 -17.10 6.16 -6.76
CA ASN A 174 -17.60 7.51 -6.51
C ASN A 174 -16.50 8.36 -5.87
N ILE A 175 -15.85 9.20 -6.67
CA ILE A 175 -14.73 10.04 -6.21
C ILE A 175 -15.15 11.13 -5.21
N MET A 176 -16.44 11.44 -5.10
CA MET A 176 -16.96 12.43 -4.15
C MET A 176 -17.28 11.82 -2.78
N ALA A 177 -17.18 10.50 -2.64
CA ALA A 177 -17.39 9.84 -1.36
C ALA A 177 -16.35 10.30 -0.34
N LYS A 178 -16.83 10.68 0.84
CA LYS A 178 -15.97 10.82 2.02
C LYS A 178 -15.66 9.41 2.51
N PHE A 179 -14.39 9.07 2.61
CA PHE A 179 -13.91 7.78 3.09
C PHE A 179 -12.99 8.02 4.27
N ASP A 180 -13.21 7.28 5.37
CA ASP A 180 -12.33 7.32 6.54
C ASP A 180 -11.75 5.92 6.75
N VAL A 181 -10.51 5.74 6.29
CA VAL A 181 -9.82 4.46 6.33
C VAL A 181 -9.73 3.87 7.74
N GLU A 182 -9.62 4.71 8.79
CA GLU A 182 -9.47 4.23 10.16
C GLU A 182 -10.80 3.71 10.71
N GLU A 183 -11.90 4.41 10.43
CA GLU A 183 -13.24 3.96 10.80
C GLU A 183 -13.61 2.67 10.07
N GLU A 184 -13.33 2.59 8.76
CA GLU A 184 -13.63 1.40 7.95
C GLU A 184 -12.83 0.18 8.43
N ILE A 185 -11.53 0.33 8.71
CA ILE A 185 -10.72 -0.75 9.31
C ILE A 185 -11.31 -1.22 10.65
N LYS A 186 -11.65 -0.27 11.52
CA LYS A 186 -12.22 -0.59 12.83
C LYS A 186 -13.55 -1.31 12.68
N GLN A 187 -14.45 -0.80 11.83
CA GLN A 187 -15.75 -1.42 11.56
C GLN A 187 -15.57 -2.84 11.00
N PHE A 188 -14.61 -3.02 10.09
CA PHE A 188 -14.29 -4.32 9.50
C PHE A 188 -13.90 -5.34 10.58
N ILE A 189 -12.92 -4.99 11.41
CA ILE A 189 -12.41 -5.87 12.46
C ILE A 189 -13.46 -6.12 13.54
N CYS A 190 -14.23 -5.10 13.91
CA CYS A 190 -15.20 -5.21 15.00
C CYS A 190 -16.49 -5.94 14.60
N THR A 191 -16.88 -5.91 13.32
CA THR A 191 -17.97 -6.74 12.79
C THR A 191 -17.65 -8.22 12.93
N ASP A 192 -16.43 -8.63 12.54
CA ASP A 192 -15.99 -10.03 12.55
C ASP A 192 -15.00 -10.35 13.67
N LYS A 193 -15.17 -9.70 14.82
CA LYS A 193 -14.23 -9.72 15.95
C LYS A 193 -13.71 -11.11 16.33
N ASP A 194 -14.59 -12.10 16.41
CA ASP A 194 -14.23 -13.45 16.82
C ASP A 194 -13.39 -14.19 15.76
N LYS A 195 -13.66 -13.94 14.47
CA LYS A 195 -12.86 -14.45 13.35
C LYS A 195 -11.43 -13.90 13.42
N PHE A 196 -11.28 -12.59 13.66
CA PHE A 196 -9.98 -11.96 13.83
C PHE A 196 -9.21 -12.50 15.03
N LYS A 197 -9.89 -12.71 16.17
CA LYS A 197 -9.28 -13.31 17.37
C LYS A 197 -8.82 -14.75 17.11
N GLN A 198 -9.64 -15.55 16.44
CA GLN A 198 -9.29 -16.93 16.11
C GLN A 198 -8.09 -16.99 15.18
N PHE A 199 -8.04 -16.15 14.16
CA PHE A 199 -6.91 -16.08 13.25
C PHE A 199 -5.62 -15.64 13.94
N GLN A 200 -5.67 -14.58 14.75
CA GLN A 200 -4.49 -14.13 15.49
C GLN A 200 -3.97 -15.21 16.45
N LYS A 201 -4.86 -15.98 17.08
CA LYS A 201 -4.47 -17.14 17.89
C LYS A 201 -3.78 -18.21 17.05
N GLN A 202 -4.31 -18.56 15.88
CA GLN A 202 -3.69 -19.52 14.97
C GLN A 202 -2.29 -19.07 14.52
N MET A 203 -2.10 -17.79 14.23
CA MET A 203 -0.78 -17.24 13.91
C MET A 203 0.21 -17.37 15.08
N GLN A 204 -0.25 -17.06 16.30
CA GLN A 204 0.55 -17.16 17.52
C GLN A 204 0.92 -18.62 17.83
N ASP A 205 -0.02 -19.55 17.68
CA ASP A 205 0.22 -20.99 17.87
C ASP A 205 1.26 -21.52 16.85
N ASN A 206 1.38 -20.88 15.68
CA ASN A 206 2.40 -21.15 14.66
C ASN A 206 3.70 -20.33 14.83
N GLY A 207 3.83 -19.54 15.90
CA GLY A 207 5.03 -18.76 16.20
C GLY A 207 5.12 -17.39 15.51
N CYS A 208 4.09 -16.94 14.80
CA CYS A 208 4.06 -15.60 14.21
C CYS A 208 3.36 -14.60 15.14
N THR A 209 4.11 -13.64 15.67
CA THR A 209 3.61 -12.62 16.61
C THR A 209 3.61 -11.20 16.06
N ASP A 210 4.02 -11.02 14.80
CA ASP A 210 4.28 -9.71 14.19
C ASP A 210 3.04 -8.82 14.05
N TYR A 211 1.85 -9.43 14.14
CA TYR A 211 0.55 -8.75 13.99
C TYR A 211 -0.28 -8.74 15.28
N SER A 212 0.35 -8.75 16.46
CA SER A 212 -0.41 -8.80 17.73
C SER A 212 -1.19 -7.50 17.99
N ILE A 213 -2.50 -7.55 17.70
CA ILE A 213 -3.46 -6.49 17.92
C ILE A 213 -4.39 -6.85 19.07
N ASP A 214 -4.59 -5.93 20.00
CA ASP A 214 -5.61 -6.01 21.03
C ASP A 214 -6.98 -5.63 20.45
N ILE A 215 -7.67 -6.63 19.88
CA ILE A 215 -8.96 -6.46 19.21
C ILE A 215 -10.04 -5.94 20.17
N ASP A 216 -10.00 -6.34 21.45
CA ASP A 216 -10.95 -5.83 22.45
C ASP A 216 -10.76 -4.33 22.69
N LYS A 217 -9.51 -3.89 22.77
CA LYS A 217 -9.16 -2.47 22.90
C LYS A 217 -9.51 -1.68 21.64
N LEU A 218 -9.23 -2.22 20.45
CA LEU A 218 -9.61 -1.60 19.17
C LEU A 218 -11.12 -1.33 19.11
N CYS A 219 -11.93 -2.33 19.49
CA CYS A 219 -13.39 -2.24 19.39
C CYS A 219 -14.07 -1.49 20.54
N SER A 220 -13.40 -1.30 21.67
CA SER A 220 -13.95 -0.54 22.81
C SER A 220 -13.65 0.96 22.74
N CYS A 221 -12.61 1.36 22.00
CA CYS A 221 -12.27 2.77 21.83
C CYS A 221 -13.23 3.45 20.83
N LYS A 222 -13.72 4.66 21.15
CA LYS A 222 -14.64 5.41 20.27
C LYS A 222 -13.92 5.98 19.05
N ASP A 223 -12.79 6.64 19.27
CA ASP A 223 -11.98 7.27 18.23
C ASP A 223 -11.14 6.22 17.48
N PRO A 224 -11.34 6.00 16.17
CA PRO A 224 -10.64 4.96 15.42
C PRO A 224 -9.12 5.14 15.38
N HIS A 225 -8.67 6.39 15.29
CA HIS A 225 -7.25 6.72 15.27
C HIS A 225 -6.54 6.25 16.55
N THR A 226 -7.06 6.67 17.71
CA THR A 226 -6.58 6.26 19.03
C THR A 226 -6.75 4.76 19.24
N ALA A 227 -7.85 4.18 18.74
CA ALA A 227 -8.12 2.75 18.81
C ALA A 227 -6.97 1.96 18.17
N ILE A 228 -6.61 2.28 16.93
CA ILE A 228 -5.56 1.60 16.17
C ILE A 228 -4.21 1.75 16.86
N ILE A 229 -3.81 2.99 17.20
CA ILE A 229 -2.52 3.25 17.86
C ILE A 229 -2.38 2.48 19.16
N SER A 230 -3.46 2.44 19.95
CA SER A 230 -3.42 1.85 21.28
C SER A 230 -3.59 0.33 21.27
N ALA A 231 -4.18 -0.24 20.21
CA ALA A 231 -4.45 -1.66 20.05
C ALA A 231 -3.24 -2.43 19.51
N VAL A 232 -2.41 -1.82 18.67
CA VAL A 232 -1.17 -2.48 18.24
C VAL A 232 -0.21 -2.54 19.41
N LYS A 233 0.01 -3.73 19.97
CA LYS A 233 1.05 -3.93 20.98
C LYS A 233 2.37 -3.62 20.29
N LYS A 234 3.20 -2.76 20.89
CA LYS A 234 4.55 -2.44 20.37
C LYS A 234 5.14 -3.74 19.84
N ILE A 235 5.31 -3.80 18.51
CA ILE A 235 6.17 -4.81 17.91
C ILE A 235 7.51 -4.52 18.58
N ALA A 236 7.88 -5.35 19.55
CA ALA A 236 9.29 -5.48 19.87
C ALA A 236 9.87 -5.94 18.54
N LEU A 237 10.50 -5.03 17.81
CA LEU A 237 11.34 -5.38 16.68
C LEU A 237 12.43 -6.26 17.28
N ASN A 238 12.14 -7.55 17.38
CA ASN A 238 13.04 -8.54 17.91
C ASN A 238 14.19 -8.62 16.93
N GLY A 239 15.33 -8.04 17.31
CA GLY A 239 16.62 -8.56 16.88
C GLY A 239 17.42 -7.75 15.86
N VAL A 240 17.59 -6.44 16.06
CA VAL A 240 18.89 -5.84 15.69
C VAL A 240 19.63 -5.47 16.97
N VAL A 241 20.28 -6.50 17.53
CA VAL A 241 21.42 -6.32 18.42
C VAL A 241 22.56 -5.81 17.53
N TYR A 242 23.11 -4.64 17.84
CA TYR A 242 24.42 -4.24 17.32
C TYR A 242 25.51 -5.20 17.80
#